data_AF-A0A4Y7R9X6-F1
#
_entry.id   AF-A0A4Y7R9X6-F1
#
_cell.length_a   1.000
_cell.length_b   1.000
_cell.length_c   1.000
_cell.angle_alpha   90.00
_cell.angle_beta   90.00
_cell.angle_gamma   90.00
#
_symmetry.space_group_name_H-M   'P 1'
#
loop_
_entity.id
_entity.type
_entity.pdbx_description
1 polymer ?
#
loop_
_entity_poly.entity_id
_entity_poly.type
_entity_poly.pdbx_seq_one_letter_code
_entity_poly.pdbx_strand_id
1 'polypeptide(L)'
;MKPELESLVDKAIGYYNAGDFEKEIEQWKLVIKHDSKNPLWVHNLALSLMNNADYNGSYILFEYLLQNYPDLSRVHNNFAVLLIRMGADKQDLIPVLKNALILSEDVEEFISHFMNLCNIIAYGFEGDASILFDEIETLLPEIMEKLYEPKRVDQNLISMTQVLQGMRIVSTYRRNFANKKWKSAEESLQQAIWVFSNLGLNNFVNGINHYVKPLFQLCKEVMLLLEEIGTNTELSPDVALNKFKCLLELAQSSERRQDSVNVRLLDMLGWFMTSFVNNLVFIADPKTPYNQDTSPQQAIMYLSANYFNKLGSDLISILNFVNNQCANLSEHADRVFSKKLIEEYRNTVWSKISLFCNGLVLDFCDVDLKLSRSMLGWDKDPINVSMKEIQEFKSLVERQTYADIYVNGKPQENIARALLQTFLTSRSYREVLVRGGRSDLLSFTKNGRFLYETKIWRGQDYYIQGLEELEEYIIGEDDENLLGVFYVIFDPTKSGKAKKHINSYIKTVGRYHVNVIIIHIKPQVPSKKGKDSL
;
A
#
# COMPACT_ATOMS: atom_id res chain seq x y z
N MET A 1 -34.72 26.25 4.22
CA MET A 1 -33.32 26.68 4.43
C MET A 1 -33.23 28.17 4.06
N LYS A 2 -32.33 28.97 4.64
CA LYS A 2 -32.13 30.34 4.14
C LYS A 2 -31.46 30.26 2.76
N PRO A 3 -31.83 31.08 1.75
CA PRO A 3 -31.27 30.99 0.39
C PRO A 3 -29.73 31.06 0.33
N GLU A 4 -29.12 31.80 1.25
CA GLU A 4 -27.66 31.89 1.38
C GLU A 4 -27.02 30.57 1.83
N LEU A 5 -27.64 29.87 2.79
CA LEU A 5 -27.15 28.57 3.29
C LEU A 5 -27.26 27.49 2.20
N GLU A 6 -28.37 27.49 1.46
CA GLU A 6 -28.59 26.59 0.33
C GLU A 6 -27.52 26.81 -0.77
N SER A 7 -27.23 28.07 -1.10
CA SER A 7 -26.16 28.39 -2.05
C SER A 7 -24.77 27.91 -1.59
N LEU A 8 -24.45 27.98 -0.29
CA LEU A 8 -23.19 27.45 0.25
C LEU A 8 -23.12 25.93 0.16
N VAL A 9 -24.22 25.23 0.47
CA VAL A 9 -24.33 23.77 0.34
C VAL A 9 -24.17 23.34 -1.12
N ASP A 10 -24.86 24.00 -2.06
CA ASP A 10 -24.75 23.69 -3.48
C ASP A 10 -23.32 23.87 -4.01
N LYS A 11 -22.62 24.92 -3.57
CA LYS A 11 -21.20 25.12 -3.90
C LYS A 11 -20.32 24.02 -3.34
N ALA A 12 -20.53 23.61 -2.08
CA ALA A 12 -19.78 22.53 -1.47
C ALA A 12 -19.95 21.23 -2.27
N ILE A 13 -21.19 20.86 -2.61
CA ILE A 13 -21.51 19.69 -3.43
C ILE A 13 -20.88 19.80 -4.83
N GLY A 14 -20.92 21.00 -5.43
CA GLY A 14 -20.26 21.26 -6.71
C GLY A 14 -18.75 21.01 -6.67
N TYR A 15 -18.08 21.47 -5.60
CA TYR A 15 -16.65 21.22 -5.41
C TYR A 15 -16.34 19.75 -5.12
N TYR A 16 -17.16 19.05 -4.34
CA TYR A 16 -17.04 17.61 -4.13
C TYR A 16 -17.09 16.84 -5.45
N ASN A 17 -18.09 17.13 -6.30
CA ASN A 17 -18.24 16.49 -7.61
C ASN A 17 -17.06 16.80 -8.56
N ALA A 18 -16.40 17.95 -8.38
CA ALA A 18 -15.20 18.33 -9.12
C ALA A 18 -13.89 17.77 -8.51
N GLY A 19 -13.95 17.15 -7.32
CA GLY A 19 -12.78 16.69 -6.56
C GLY A 19 -11.94 17.81 -5.93
N ASP A 20 -12.48 19.03 -5.83
CA ASP A 20 -11.80 20.20 -5.24
C ASP A 20 -12.08 20.26 -3.72
N PHE A 21 -11.50 19.33 -2.98
CA PHE A 21 -11.79 19.12 -1.57
C PHE A 21 -11.36 20.30 -0.68
N GLU A 22 -10.34 21.07 -1.07
CA GLU A 22 -9.94 22.28 -0.34
C GLU A 22 -11.06 23.33 -0.34
N LYS A 23 -11.62 23.65 -1.51
CA LYS A 23 -12.75 24.59 -1.59
C LYS A 23 -14.02 24.03 -0.97
N GLU A 24 -14.24 22.72 -1.08
CA GLU A 24 -15.34 22.05 -0.38
C GLU A 24 -15.27 22.29 1.14
N ILE A 25 -14.09 22.07 1.74
CA ILE A 25 -13.84 22.31 3.17
C ILE A 25 -14.15 23.77 3.56
N GLU A 26 -13.73 24.75 2.74
CA GLU A 26 -14.04 26.16 2.98
C GLU A 26 -15.54 26.42 2.99
N GLN A 27 -16.29 25.86 2.04
CA GLN A 27 -17.75 26.02 2.00
C GLN A 27 -18.41 25.38 3.21
N TRP A 28 -18.04 24.15 3.60
CA TRP A 28 -18.62 23.52 4.79
C TRP A 28 -18.33 24.28 6.09
N LYS A 29 -17.14 24.89 6.22
CA LYS A 29 -16.84 25.78 7.35
C LYS A 29 -17.77 27.01 7.38
N LEU A 30 -18.16 27.55 6.23
CA LEU A 30 -19.16 28.63 6.15
C LEU A 30 -20.56 28.13 6.50
N VAL A 31 -20.98 26.97 5.98
CA VAL A 31 -22.26 26.33 6.31
C VAL A 31 -22.41 26.15 7.84
N ILE A 32 -21.38 25.61 8.51
CA ILE A 32 -21.38 25.40 9.97
C ILE A 32 -21.44 26.71 10.74
N LYS A 33 -20.83 27.80 10.24
CA LYS A 33 -20.94 29.13 10.87
C LYS A 33 -22.38 29.67 10.82
N HIS A 34 -23.12 29.37 9.75
CA HIS A 34 -24.52 29.77 9.61
C HIS A 34 -25.48 28.89 10.41
N ASP A 35 -25.18 27.59 10.55
CA ASP A 35 -25.99 26.61 11.28
C ASP A 35 -25.11 25.62 12.05
N SER A 36 -24.65 26.03 13.22
CA SER A 36 -23.67 25.24 14.01
C SER A 36 -24.27 24.04 14.74
N LYS A 37 -25.60 23.87 14.73
CA LYS A 37 -26.29 22.84 15.51
C LYS A 37 -26.60 21.58 14.71
N ASN A 38 -26.48 21.64 13.39
CA ASN A 38 -26.79 20.51 12.53
C ASN A 38 -25.57 19.59 12.38
N PRO A 39 -25.63 18.35 12.90
CA PRO A 39 -24.50 17.42 12.87
C PRO A 39 -24.13 16.99 11.44
N LEU A 40 -25.06 17.05 10.48
CA LEU A 40 -24.80 16.67 9.09
C LEU A 40 -23.74 17.58 8.45
N TRP A 41 -23.69 18.85 8.82
CA TRP A 41 -22.67 19.78 8.30
C TRP A 41 -21.28 19.47 8.84
N VAL A 42 -21.20 19.12 10.13
CA VAL A 42 -19.94 18.69 10.76
C VAL A 42 -19.48 17.35 10.19
N HIS A 43 -20.42 16.43 9.96
CA HIS A 43 -20.16 15.15 9.30
C HIS A 43 -19.63 15.32 7.87
N ASN A 44 -20.25 16.20 7.08
CA ASN A 44 -19.77 16.48 5.72
C ASN A 44 -18.40 17.13 5.73
N LEU A 45 -18.14 18.09 6.64
CA LEU A 45 -16.78 18.63 6.83
C LEU A 45 -15.77 17.52 7.18
N ALA A 46 -16.13 16.59 8.07
CA ALA A 46 -15.27 15.46 8.40
C ALA A 46 -14.97 14.59 7.17
N LEU A 47 -15.96 14.33 6.32
CA LEU A 47 -15.76 13.62 5.06
C LEU A 47 -14.86 14.38 4.08
N SER A 48 -15.06 15.70 3.91
CA SER A 48 -14.21 16.50 3.03
C SER A 48 -12.77 16.54 3.52
N LEU A 49 -12.55 16.67 4.84
CA LEU A 49 -11.22 16.55 5.45
C LEU A 49 -10.61 15.17 5.19
N MET A 50 -11.39 14.10 5.35
CA MET A 50 -10.95 12.73 5.06
C MET A 50 -10.57 12.56 3.58
N ASN A 51 -11.32 13.15 2.65
CA ASN A 51 -11.04 13.07 1.21
C ASN A 51 -9.85 13.95 0.80
N ASN A 52 -9.62 15.06 1.51
CA ASN A 52 -8.42 15.88 1.41
C ASN A 52 -7.20 15.30 2.16
N ALA A 53 -7.27 14.04 2.60
CA ALA A 53 -6.24 13.35 3.39
C ALA A 53 -5.89 14.00 4.75
N ASP A 54 -6.70 14.93 5.25
CA ASP A 54 -6.60 15.48 6.61
C ASP A 54 -7.29 14.56 7.63
N TYR A 55 -6.70 13.37 7.88
CA TYR A 55 -7.28 12.33 8.75
C TYR A 55 -7.63 12.75 10.22
N ASN A 56 -6.75 13.07 11.18
CA ASN A 56 -6.95 13.87 12.42
C ASN A 56 -8.00 14.97 12.35
N GLY A 57 -7.99 15.86 11.34
CA GLY A 57 -9.03 16.87 11.25
C GLY A 57 -10.38 16.19 11.19
N SER A 58 -10.51 15.20 10.30
CA SER A 58 -11.66 14.31 10.23
C SER A 58 -11.91 13.50 11.53
N TYR A 59 -10.87 12.93 12.15
CA TYR A 59 -10.93 12.11 13.36
C TYR A 59 -11.50 12.88 14.53
N ILE A 60 -10.97 14.08 14.78
CA ILE A 60 -11.46 14.98 15.84
C ILE A 60 -12.94 15.30 15.62
N LEU A 61 -13.36 15.55 14.37
CA LEU A 61 -14.76 15.81 14.06
C LEU A 61 -15.64 14.55 14.21
N PHE A 62 -15.17 13.38 13.79
CA PHE A 62 -15.89 12.14 13.99
C PHE A 62 -15.98 11.75 15.46
N GLU A 63 -14.92 11.90 16.26
CA GLU A 63 -14.98 11.72 17.71
C GLU A 63 -15.99 12.67 18.36
N TYR A 64 -15.96 13.95 17.96
CA TYR A 64 -16.96 14.92 18.39
C TYR A 64 -18.38 14.45 18.04
N LEU A 65 -18.60 13.98 16.81
CA LEU A 65 -19.89 13.49 16.36
C LEU A 65 -20.33 12.23 17.12
N LEU A 66 -19.44 11.28 17.38
CA LEU A 66 -19.73 10.07 18.16
C LEU A 66 -20.07 10.38 19.62
N GLN A 67 -19.41 11.39 20.22
CA GLN A 67 -19.68 11.80 21.58
C GLN A 67 -21.02 12.55 21.73
N ASN A 68 -21.36 13.40 20.76
CA ASN A 68 -22.52 14.30 20.86
C ASN A 68 -23.77 13.75 20.14
N TYR A 69 -23.58 12.86 19.18
CA TYR A 69 -24.62 12.28 18.34
C TYR A 69 -24.35 10.76 18.16
N PRO A 70 -24.31 10.00 19.26
CA PRO A 70 -23.92 8.59 19.24
C PRO A 70 -24.86 7.71 18.40
N ASP A 71 -26.07 8.18 18.10
CA ASP A 71 -27.07 7.42 17.35
C ASP A 71 -26.96 7.58 15.82
N LEU A 72 -26.06 8.44 15.32
CA LEU A 72 -25.90 8.65 13.88
C LEU A 72 -25.10 7.51 13.23
N SER A 73 -25.81 6.54 12.67
CA SER A 73 -25.27 5.37 11.95
C SER A 73 -24.13 5.71 10.97
N ARG A 74 -24.32 6.73 10.13
CA ARG A 74 -23.35 7.18 9.11
C ARG A 74 -22.04 7.67 9.72
N VAL A 75 -22.10 8.28 10.91
CA VAL A 75 -20.91 8.74 11.64
C VAL A 75 -20.06 7.54 12.02
N HIS A 76 -20.65 6.48 12.57
CA HIS A 76 -19.94 5.24 12.89
C HIS A 76 -19.34 4.61 11.62
N ASN A 77 -20.14 4.41 10.56
CA ASN A 77 -19.62 3.80 9.33
C ASN A 77 -18.46 4.60 8.74
N ASN A 78 -18.60 5.92 8.63
CA ASN A 78 -17.57 6.76 8.03
C ASN A 78 -16.37 6.97 8.96
N PHE A 79 -16.57 6.92 10.28
CA PHE A 79 -15.47 6.85 11.23
C PHE A 79 -14.70 5.54 11.09
N ALA A 80 -15.37 4.40 10.90
CA ALA A 80 -14.69 3.15 10.58
C ALA A 80 -13.90 3.26 9.27
N VAL A 81 -14.47 3.86 8.22
CA VAL A 81 -13.75 4.16 6.96
C VAL A 81 -12.51 5.03 7.22
N LEU A 82 -12.62 6.05 8.08
CA LEU A 82 -11.48 6.87 8.48
C LEU A 82 -10.43 6.05 9.23
N LEU A 83 -10.82 5.29 10.25
CA LEU A 83 -9.94 4.42 11.02
C LEU A 83 -9.18 3.45 10.11
N ILE A 84 -9.86 2.93 9.09
CA ILE A 84 -9.23 2.08 8.07
C ILE A 84 -8.19 2.86 7.26
N ARG A 85 -8.51 4.08 6.79
CA ARG A 85 -7.55 4.97 6.11
C ARG A 85 -6.37 5.37 7.01
N MET A 86 -6.57 5.34 8.32
CA MET A 86 -5.53 5.57 9.33
C MET A 86 -4.74 4.31 9.67
N GLY A 87 -5.13 3.14 9.13
CA GLY A 87 -4.42 1.88 9.32
C GLY A 87 -4.81 1.13 10.61
N ALA A 88 -5.91 1.50 11.25
CA ALA A 88 -6.39 0.85 12.47
C ALA A 88 -6.56 -0.66 12.30
N ASP A 89 -6.43 -1.37 13.42
CA ASP A 89 -6.58 -2.81 13.45
C ASP A 89 -8.05 -3.20 13.34
N LYS A 90 -8.29 -4.39 12.77
CA LYS A 90 -9.65 -4.90 12.49
C LYS A 90 -10.50 -4.95 13.76
N GLN A 91 -9.88 -5.24 14.89
CA GLN A 91 -10.54 -5.34 16.19
C GLN A 91 -11.16 -4.00 16.62
N ASP A 92 -10.57 -2.88 16.22
CA ASP A 92 -11.10 -1.54 16.50
C ASP A 92 -12.25 -1.16 15.55
N LEU A 93 -12.27 -1.74 14.35
CA LEU A 93 -13.27 -1.44 13.33
C LEU A 93 -14.61 -2.14 13.58
N ILE A 94 -14.57 -3.39 14.05
CA ILE A 94 -15.78 -4.21 14.22
C ILE A 94 -16.79 -3.57 15.17
N PRO A 95 -16.42 -3.09 16.38
CA PRO A 95 -17.38 -2.44 17.27
C PRO A 95 -18.05 -1.22 16.62
N VAL A 96 -17.27 -0.40 15.91
CA VAL A 96 -17.76 0.81 15.24
C VAL A 96 -18.72 0.45 14.10
N LEU A 97 -18.36 -0.51 13.25
CA LEU A 97 -19.22 -0.95 12.13
C LEU A 97 -20.48 -1.68 12.63
N LYS A 98 -20.39 -2.43 13.73
CA LYS A 98 -21.58 -3.02 14.38
C LYS A 98 -22.53 -1.95 14.89
N ASN A 99 -22.02 -0.89 15.51
CA ASN A 99 -22.84 0.25 15.92
C ASN A 99 -23.49 0.92 14.71
N ALA A 100 -22.75 1.14 13.60
CA ALA A 100 -23.32 1.68 12.37
C ALA A 100 -24.49 0.83 11.86
N LEU A 101 -24.32 -0.50 11.86
CA LEU A 101 -25.35 -1.44 11.44
C LEU A 101 -26.60 -1.34 12.31
N ILE A 102 -26.46 -1.43 13.64
CA ILE A 102 -27.55 -1.39 14.63
C ILE A 102 -28.31 -0.06 14.56
N LEU A 103 -27.58 1.04 14.39
CA LEU A 103 -28.13 2.39 14.43
C LEU A 103 -28.76 2.82 13.10
N SER A 104 -28.63 2.03 12.02
CA SER A 104 -29.19 2.37 10.70
C SER A 104 -30.64 2.86 10.82
N GLU A 105 -30.95 3.99 10.19
CA GLU A 105 -32.26 4.63 10.27
C GLU A 105 -33.19 4.17 9.15
N ASP A 106 -32.61 3.77 8.03
CA ASP A 106 -33.32 3.29 6.85
C ASP A 106 -32.65 2.07 6.21
N VAL A 107 -33.32 1.52 5.21
CA VAL A 107 -32.90 0.33 4.47
C VAL A 107 -31.63 0.57 3.66
N GLU A 108 -31.45 1.77 3.08
CA GLU A 108 -30.30 2.07 2.23
C GLU A 108 -29.01 2.13 3.05
N GLU A 109 -29.06 2.84 4.18
CA GLU A 109 -27.98 2.87 5.17
C GLU A 109 -27.65 1.49 5.68
N PHE A 110 -28.66 0.72 6.09
CA PHE A 110 -28.49 -0.63 6.59
C PHE A 110 -27.74 -1.50 5.59
N ILE A 111 -28.16 -1.52 4.32
CA ILE A 111 -27.49 -2.33 3.29
C ILE A 111 -26.04 -1.89 3.12
N SER A 112 -25.77 -0.58 3.08
CA SER A 112 -24.39 -0.09 2.97
C SER A 112 -23.52 -0.51 4.17
N HIS A 113 -24.01 -0.30 5.40
CA HIS A 113 -23.30 -0.66 6.63
C HIS A 113 -23.08 -2.16 6.74
N PHE A 114 -24.11 -2.95 6.42
CA PHE A 114 -24.06 -4.41 6.41
C PHE A 114 -23.01 -4.93 5.43
N MET A 115 -22.98 -4.42 4.19
CA MET A 115 -22.00 -4.85 3.20
C MET A 115 -20.58 -4.43 3.57
N ASN A 116 -20.39 -3.23 4.13
CA ASN A 116 -19.08 -2.78 4.61
C ASN A 116 -18.56 -3.67 5.75
N LEU A 117 -19.40 -3.96 6.74
CA LEU A 117 -19.05 -4.86 7.84
C LEU A 117 -18.74 -6.27 7.34
N CYS A 118 -19.57 -6.82 6.45
CA CYS A 118 -19.35 -8.14 5.87
C CYS A 118 -18.05 -8.19 5.07
N ASN A 119 -17.74 -7.16 4.28
CA ASN A 119 -16.49 -7.07 3.54
C ASN A 119 -15.28 -7.02 4.49
N ILE A 120 -15.35 -6.22 5.56
CA ILE A 120 -14.30 -6.17 6.58
C ILE A 120 -14.13 -7.51 7.27
N ILE A 121 -15.19 -8.26 7.53
CA ILE A 121 -15.05 -9.58 8.16
C ILE A 121 -14.50 -10.60 7.16
N ALA A 122 -15.10 -10.69 5.97
CA ALA A 122 -14.74 -11.66 4.95
C ALA A 122 -13.30 -11.48 4.46
N TYR A 123 -12.88 -10.22 4.28
CA TYR A 123 -11.58 -9.87 3.72
C TYR A 123 -10.58 -9.36 4.77
N GLY A 124 -11.03 -8.93 5.94
CA GLY A 124 -10.12 -8.48 7.00
C GLY A 124 -9.46 -9.66 7.69
N PHE A 125 -10.19 -10.67 8.16
CA PHE A 125 -9.67 -11.60 9.17
C PHE A 125 -8.91 -12.80 8.58
N GLU A 126 -7.80 -13.18 9.22
CA GLU A 126 -6.98 -14.36 8.90
C GLU A 126 -7.48 -15.63 9.62
N GLY A 127 -8.11 -15.42 10.79
CA GLY A 127 -8.68 -16.48 11.60
C GLY A 127 -10.07 -16.94 11.14
N ASP A 128 -10.73 -17.73 11.99
CA ASP A 128 -12.10 -18.12 11.72
C ASP A 128 -13.06 -16.94 11.95
N ALA A 129 -13.47 -16.32 10.84
CA ALA A 129 -14.44 -15.24 10.83
C ALA A 129 -15.87 -15.68 11.20
N SER A 130 -16.11 -16.99 11.36
CA SER A 130 -17.45 -17.53 11.62
C SER A 130 -18.09 -16.93 12.87
N ILE A 131 -17.33 -16.75 13.96
CA ILE A 131 -17.84 -16.15 15.20
C ILE A 131 -18.38 -14.74 14.95
N LEU A 132 -17.67 -13.91 14.18
CA LEU A 132 -18.11 -12.55 13.88
C LEU A 132 -19.34 -12.52 12.98
N PHE A 133 -19.46 -13.46 12.05
CA PHE A 133 -20.67 -13.59 11.25
C PHE A 133 -21.86 -14.10 12.08
N ASP A 134 -21.64 -15.02 13.04
CA ASP A 134 -22.67 -15.47 13.98
C ASP A 134 -23.18 -14.29 14.83
N GLU A 135 -22.27 -13.44 15.30
CA GLU A 135 -22.62 -12.22 16.02
C GLU A 135 -23.47 -11.27 15.17
N ILE A 136 -23.20 -11.12 13.87
CA ILE A 136 -24.04 -10.26 13.01
C ILE A 136 -25.41 -10.90 12.78
N GLU A 137 -25.42 -12.20 12.52
CA GLU A 137 -26.65 -12.95 12.26
C GLU A 137 -27.64 -12.86 13.42
N THR A 138 -27.13 -12.86 14.66
CA THR A 138 -27.95 -12.68 15.87
C THR A 138 -28.53 -11.27 16.01
N LEU A 139 -27.91 -10.25 15.41
CA LEU A 139 -28.42 -8.87 15.41
C LEU A 139 -29.47 -8.60 14.33
N LEU A 140 -29.49 -9.40 13.26
CA LEU A 140 -30.36 -9.13 12.10
C LEU A 140 -31.87 -9.10 12.44
N PRO A 141 -32.45 -10.02 13.23
CA PRO A 141 -33.90 -10.01 13.47
C PRO A 141 -34.41 -8.68 14.04
N GLU A 142 -33.76 -8.17 15.08
CA GLU A 142 -34.14 -6.90 15.74
C GLU A 142 -34.02 -5.71 14.77
N ILE A 143 -32.93 -5.64 13.99
CA ILE A 143 -32.71 -4.57 13.02
C ILE A 143 -33.74 -4.65 11.88
N MET A 144 -34.09 -5.86 11.43
CA MET A 144 -35.09 -6.06 10.37
C MET A 144 -36.49 -5.63 10.81
N GLU A 145 -36.89 -5.97 12.04
CA GLU A 145 -38.17 -5.55 12.62
C GLU A 145 -38.28 -4.02 12.73
N LYS A 146 -37.17 -3.34 13.03
CA LYS A 146 -37.09 -1.88 13.07
C LYS A 146 -37.26 -1.24 11.68
N LEU A 147 -36.61 -1.82 10.66
CA LEU A 147 -36.45 -1.16 9.35
C LEU A 147 -37.52 -1.54 8.31
N TYR A 148 -38.19 -2.68 8.47
CA TYR A 148 -39.12 -3.21 7.48
C TYR A 148 -40.53 -3.42 8.03
N GLU A 149 -41.53 -3.33 7.14
CA GLU A 149 -42.89 -3.74 7.47
C GLU A 149 -42.92 -5.23 7.89
N PRO A 150 -43.75 -5.64 8.88
CA PRO A 150 -43.75 -7.01 9.43
C PRO A 150 -43.82 -8.12 8.37
N LYS A 151 -44.60 -7.92 7.30
CA LYS A 151 -44.77 -8.88 6.20
C LYS A 151 -43.50 -9.12 5.36
N ARG A 152 -42.49 -8.24 5.47
CA ARG A 152 -41.22 -8.30 4.73
C ARG A 152 -40.03 -8.72 5.59
N VAL A 153 -40.17 -8.70 6.92
CA VAL A 153 -39.10 -9.03 7.88
C VAL A 153 -38.51 -10.40 7.59
N ASP A 154 -39.34 -11.45 7.55
CA ASP A 154 -38.88 -12.83 7.32
C ASP A 154 -38.17 -12.99 5.97
N GLN A 155 -38.74 -12.40 4.90
CA GLN A 155 -38.17 -12.49 3.56
C GLN A 155 -36.79 -11.81 3.48
N ASN A 156 -36.65 -10.63 4.07
CA ASN A 156 -35.41 -9.88 4.07
C ASN A 156 -34.37 -10.50 5.00
N LEU A 157 -34.79 -11.03 6.14
CA LEU A 157 -33.92 -11.78 7.06
C LEU A 157 -33.31 -13.00 6.35
N ILE A 158 -34.13 -13.79 5.66
CA ILE A 158 -33.65 -14.92 4.84
C ILE A 158 -32.62 -14.44 3.81
N SER A 159 -32.91 -13.34 3.10
CA SER A 159 -32.00 -12.79 2.08
C SER A 159 -30.67 -12.34 2.69
N MET A 160 -30.68 -11.65 3.83
CA MET A 160 -29.46 -11.19 4.51
C MET A 160 -28.65 -12.35 5.10
N THR A 161 -29.29 -13.36 5.67
CA THR A 161 -28.62 -14.60 6.10
C THR A 161 -27.95 -15.30 4.92
N GLN A 162 -28.58 -15.33 3.75
CA GLN A 162 -27.96 -15.89 2.55
C GLN A 162 -26.76 -15.05 2.07
N VAL A 163 -26.81 -13.72 2.18
CA VAL A 163 -25.64 -12.86 1.92
C VAL A 163 -24.52 -13.17 2.91
N LEU A 164 -24.80 -13.27 4.21
CA LEU A 164 -23.81 -13.68 5.23
C LEU A 164 -23.18 -15.01 4.88
N GLN A 165 -23.98 -16.00 4.46
CA GLN A 165 -23.47 -17.30 4.04
C GLN A 165 -22.53 -17.17 2.83
N GLY A 166 -22.88 -16.36 1.84
CA GLY A 166 -21.98 -16.05 0.71
C GLY A 166 -20.66 -15.46 1.19
N MET A 167 -20.70 -14.53 2.15
CA MET A 167 -19.51 -13.88 2.70
C MET A 167 -18.66 -14.80 3.60
N ARG A 168 -19.28 -15.74 4.33
CA ARG A 168 -18.58 -16.84 5.03
C ARG A 168 -17.83 -17.74 4.05
N ILE A 169 -18.45 -18.05 2.92
CA ILE A 169 -17.81 -18.85 1.87
C ILE A 169 -16.63 -18.09 1.25
N VAL A 170 -16.75 -16.77 1.02
CA VAL A 170 -15.62 -15.93 0.59
C VAL A 170 -14.48 -15.95 1.61
N SER A 171 -14.77 -15.82 2.91
CA SER A 171 -13.76 -15.96 3.97
C SER A 171 -13.09 -17.35 3.95
N THR A 172 -13.88 -18.41 3.71
CA THR A 172 -13.39 -19.79 3.59
C THR A 172 -12.49 -19.99 2.36
N TYR A 173 -12.87 -19.42 1.22
CA TYR A 173 -12.04 -19.37 0.00
C TYR A 173 -10.67 -18.78 0.32
N ARG A 174 -10.63 -17.62 0.98
CA ARG A 174 -9.40 -16.92 1.33
C ARG A 174 -8.51 -17.72 2.26
N ARG A 175 -9.11 -18.26 3.33
CA ARG A 175 -8.40 -19.17 4.25
C ARG A 175 -7.81 -20.37 3.51
N ASN A 176 -8.57 -20.99 2.61
CA ASN A 176 -8.07 -22.12 1.81
C ASN A 176 -6.97 -21.69 0.84
N PHE A 177 -7.09 -20.50 0.23
CA PHE A 177 -6.09 -19.93 -0.65
C PHE A 177 -4.77 -19.65 0.09
N ALA A 178 -4.84 -18.97 1.23
CA ALA A 178 -3.69 -18.69 2.09
C ALA A 178 -2.97 -19.97 2.54
N ASN A 179 -3.72 -21.04 2.82
CA ASN A 179 -3.21 -22.35 3.20
C ASN A 179 -2.89 -23.28 2.00
N LYS A 180 -2.86 -22.76 0.77
CA LYS A 180 -2.58 -23.52 -0.47
C LYS A 180 -3.49 -24.73 -0.69
N LYS A 181 -4.70 -24.74 -0.12
CA LYS A 181 -5.73 -25.76 -0.36
C LYS A 181 -6.46 -25.46 -1.66
N TRP A 182 -5.76 -25.54 -2.78
CA TRP A 182 -6.20 -25.03 -4.10
C TRP A 182 -7.58 -25.52 -4.51
N LYS A 183 -7.83 -26.83 -4.39
CA LYS A 183 -9.13 -27.43 -4.73
C LYS A 183 -10.24 -26.87 -3.85
N SER A 184 -10.04 -26.82 -2.54
CA SER A 184 -11.04 -26.28 -1.60
C SER A 184 -11.26 -24.78 -1.77
N ALA A 185 -10.22 -24.03 -2.12
CA ALA A 185 -10.33 -22.61 -2.45
C ALA A 185 -11.19 -22.42 -3.72
N GLU A 186 -10.92 -23.19 -4.77
CA GLU A 186 -11.67 -23.15 -6.02
C GLU A 186 -13.15 -23.55 -5.82
N GLU A 187 -13.41 -24.62 -5.06
CA GLU A 187 -14.76 -25.05 -4.66
C GLU A 187 -15.50 -23.96 -3.91
N SER A 188 -14.84 -23.32 -2.93
CA SER A 188 -15.41 -22.20 -2.17
C SER A 188 -15.74 -21.02 -3.08
N LEU A 189 -14.86 -20.70 -4.04
CA LEU A 189 -15.09 -19.60 -4.98
C LEU A 189 -16.29 -19.88 -5.90
N GLN A 190 -16.41 -21.10 -6.43
CA GLN A 190 -17.57 -21.52 -7.22
C GLN A 190 -18.86 -21.49 -6.39
N GLN A 191 -18.78 -21.92 -5.13
CA GLN A 191 -19.92 -21.88 -4.21
C GLN A 191 -20.35 -20.44 -3.91
N ALA A 192 -19.41 -19.51 -3.69
CA ALA A 192 -19.72 -18.09 -3.50
C ALA A 192 -20.40 -17.49 -4.73
N ILE A 193 -19.89 -17.77 -5.94
CA ILE A 193 -20.51 -17.36 -7.20
C ILE A 193 -21.95 -17.87 -7.28
N TRP A 194 -22.16 -19.15 -6.98
CA TRP A 194 -23.49 -19.76 -7.01
C TRP A 194 -24.46 -19.09 -6.03
N VAL A 195 -24.03 -18.85 -4.78
CA VAL A 195 -24.84 -18.15 -3.76
C VAL A 195 -25.20 -16.75 -4.23
N PHE A 196 -24.22 -15.93 -4.65
CA PHE A 196 -24.48 -14.55 -5.07
C PHE A 196 -25.31 -14.48 -6.36
N SER A 197 -25.15 -15.43 -7.28
CA SER A 197 -25.97 -15.51 -8.49
C SER A 197 -27.43 -15.79 -8.15
N ASN A 198 -27.70 -16.71 -7.22
CA ASN A 198 -29.07 -17.03 -6.79
C ASN A 198 -29.75 -15.86 -6.07
N LEU A 199 -28.95 -14.99 -5.44
CA LEU A 199 -29.42 -13.76 -4.81
C LEU A 199 -29.59 -12.58 -5.78
N GLY A 200 -29.25 -12.75 -7.06
CA GLY A 200 -29.27 -11.67 -8.05
C GLY A 200 -28.17 -10.61 -7.84
N LEU A 201 -27.15 -10.91 -7.04
CA LEU A 201 -26.03 -10.02 -6.74
C LEU A 201 -24.95 -10.08 -7.84
N ASN A 202 -25.35 -9.75 -9.07
CA ASN A 202 -24.50 -9.86 -10.25
C ASN A 202 -23.19 -9.06 -10.16
N ASN A 203 -23.17 -7.95 -9.42
CA ASN A 203 -21.94 -7.17 -9.20
C ASN A 203 -20.88 -7.98 -8.44
N PHE A 204 -21.27 -8.79 -7.46
CA PHE A 204 -20.36 -9.69 -6.74
C PHE A 204 -19.86 -10.81 -7.63
N VAL A 205 -20.77 -11.44 -8.38
CA VAL A 205 -20.43 -12.49 -9.35
C VAL A 205 -19.45 -11.96 -10.40
N ASN A 206 -19.71 -10.78 -10.95
CA ASN A 206 -18.84 -10.13 -11.93
C ASN A 206 -17.49 -9.78 -11.31
N GLY A 207 -17.47 -9.21 -10.11
CA GLY A 207 -16.21 -8.90 -9.41
C GLY A 207 -15.36 -10.14 -9.17
N ILE A 208 -15.98 -11.25 -8.75
CA ILE A 208 -15.28 -12.53 -8.57
C ILE A 208 -14.76 -13.07 -9.90
N ASN A 209 -15.60 -13.13 -10.94
CA ASN A 209 -15.23 -13.72 -12.22
C ASN A 209 -14.17 -12.93 -12.99
N HIS A 210 -14.22 -11.59 -12.93
CA HIS A 210 -13.31 -10.73 -13.69
C HIS A 210 -12.00 -10.46 -12.95
N TYR A 211 -12.00 -10.41 -11.61
CA TYR A 211 -10.81 -10.00 -10.85
C TYR A 211 -10.23 -11.11 -9.99
N VAL A 212 -11.06 -11.78 -9.19
CA VAL A 212 -10.58 -12.76 -8.20
C VAL A 212 -10.19 -14.07 -8.86
N LYS A 213 -11.03 -14.60 -9.75
CA LYS A 213 -10.83 -15.92 -10.38
C LYS A 213 -9.58 -15.96 -11.28
N PRO A 214 -9.33 -15.00 -12.19
CA PRO A 214 -8.14 -15.03 -13.04
C PRO A 214 -6.85 -14.88 -12.23
N LEU A 215 -6.86 -14.00 -11.23
CA LEU A 215 -5.73 -13.78 -10.34
C LEU A 215 -5.43 -15.03 -9.50
N PHE A 216 -6.46 -15.63 -8.90
CA PHE A 216 -6.35 -16.90 -8.18
C PHE A 216 -5.72 -17.98 -9.06
N GLN A 217 -6.20 -18.12 -10.31
CA GLN A 217 -5.69 -19.11 -11.24
C GLN A 217 -4.23 -18.84 -11.59
N LEU A 218 -3.86 -17.59 -11.90
CA LEU A 218 -2.48 -17.23 -12.17
C LEU A 218 -1.57 -17.52 -10.97
N CYS A 219 -1.95 -17.09 -9.77
CA CYS A 219 -1.22 -17.38 -8.54
C CYS A 219 -1.01 -18.88 -8.35
N LYS A 220 -2.10 -19.66 -8.40
CA LYS A 220 -2.09 -21.12 -8.25
C LYS A 220 -1.12 -21.77 -9.24
N GLU A 221 -1.18 -21.42 -10.52
CA GLU A 221 -0.32 -22.02 -11.54
C GLU A 221 1.16 -21.64 -11.37
N VAL A 222 1.47 -20.40 -11.00
CA VAL A 222 2.86 -20.00 -10.68
C VAL A 222 3.40 -20.81 -9.50
N MET A 223 2.60 -20.99 -8.45
CA MET A 223 3.03 -21.75 -7.27
C MET A 223 3.19 -23.24 -7.55
N LEU A 224 2.22 -23.85 -8.24
CA LEU A 224 2.31 -25.25 -8.65
C LEU A 224 3.53 -25.50 -9.53
N LEU A 225 3.89 -24.56 -10.40
CA LEU A 225 5.10 -24.66 -11.22
C LEU A 225 6.38 -24.56 -10.39
N LEU A 226 6.43 -23.70 -9.38
CA LEU A 226 7.56 -23.62 -8.45
C LEU A 226 7.69 -24.91 -7.60
N GLU A 227 6.57 -25.46 -7.14
CA GLU A 227 6.52 -26.75 -6.44
C GLU A 227 6.95 -27.90 -7.35
N GLU A 228 6.52 -27.90 -8.62
CA GLU A 228 6.95 -28.89 -9.63
C GLU A 228 8.46 -28.79 -9.87
N ILE A 229 9.03 -27.58 -9.97
CA ILE A 229 10.49 -27.39 -10.05
C ILE A 229 11.19 -27.99 -8.83
N GLY A 230 10.61 -27.85 -7.63
CA GLY A 230 11.20 -28.38 -6.41
C GLY A 230 11.09 -29.89 -6.23
N THR A 231 10.14 -30.54 -6.89
CA THR A 231 9.77 -31.94 -6.63
C THR A 231 9.97 -32.88 -7.82
N ASN A 232 9.88 -32.39 -9.06
CA ASN A 232 10.01 -33.19 -10.27
C ASN A 232 11.46 -33.16 -10.78
N THR A 233 12.20 -34.23 -10.50
CA THR A 233 13.59 -34.39 -10.95
C THR A 233 13.77 -34.50 -12.46
N GLU A 234 12.69 -34.77 -13.21
CA GLU A 234 12.71 -34.90 -14.67
C GLU A 234 12.36 -33.58 -15.39
N LEU A 235 11.88 -32.55 -14.66
CA LEU A 235 11.53 -31.27 -15.26
C LEU A 235 12.80 -30.55 -15.73
N SER A 236 12.94 -30.34 -17.04
CA SER A 236 14.09 -29.60 -17.60
C SER A 236 13.87 -28.08 -17.57
N PRO A 237 14.96 -27.28 -17.63
CA PRO A 237 14.87 -25.82 -17.74
C PRO A 237 14.01 -25.34 -18.91
N ASP A 238 14.11 -26.00 -20.08
CA ASP A 238 13.35 -25.64 -21.29
C ASP A 238 11.83 -25.82 -21.10
N VAL A 239 11.43 -26.89 -20.41
CA VAL A 239 10.01 -27.15 -20.13
C VAL A 239 9.48 -26.13 -19.13
N ALA A 240 10.23 -25.85 -18.06
CA ALA A 240 9.88 -24.82 -17.08
C ALA A 240 9.78 -23.43 -17.74
N LEU A 241 10.72 -23.09 -18.64
CA LEU A 241 10.73 -21.83 -19.39
C LEU A 241 9.46 -21.65 -20.21
N ASN A 242 9.06 -22.66 -20.97
CA ASN A 242 7.85 -22.60 -21.80
C ASN A 242 6.59 -22.43 -20.94
N LYS A 243 6.50 -23.14 -19.80
CA LYS A 243 5.38 -22.98 -18.87
C LYS A 243 5.33 -21.55 -18.30
N PHE A 244 6.46 -20.99 -17.86
CA PHE A 244 6.51 -19.62 -17.35
C PHE A 244 6.20 -18.55 -18.42
N LYS A 245 6.60 -18.76 -19.67
CA LYS A 245 6.22 -17.86 -20.78
C LYS A 245 4.71 -17.80 -20.96
N CYS A 246 4.02 -18.95 -20.96
CA CYS A 246 2.56 -19.00 -21.04
C CYS A 246 1.90 -18.25 -19.86
N LEU A 247 2.42 -18.41 -18.65
CA LEU A 247 1.90 -17.69 -17.47
C LEU A 247 2.15 -16.18 -17.54
N LEU A 248 3.29 -15.76 -18.08
CA LEU A 248 3.61 -14.35 -18.29
C LEU A 248 2.67 -13.70 -19.32
N GLU A 249 2.39 -14.39 -20.43
CA GLU A 249 1.43 -13.93 -21.44
C GLU A 249 0.01 -13.80 -20.86
N LEU A 250 -0.40 -14.76 -20.03
CA LEU A 250 -1.67 -14.70 -19.29
C LEU A 250 -1.73 -13.49 -18.35
N ALA A 251 -0.64 -13.21 -17.63
CA ALA A 251 -0.57 -12.05 -16.73
C ALA A 251 -0.59 -10.72 -17.50
N GLN A 252 0.07 -10.66 -18.65
CA GLN A 252 0.12 -9.47 -19.50
C GLN A 252 -1.21 -9.17 -20.20
N SER A 253 -1.99 -10.20 -20.52
CA SER A 253 -3.32 -10.08 -21.14
C SER A 253 -4.45 -9.80 -20.16
N SER A 254 -4.21 -9.93 -18.85
CA SER A 254 -5.21 -9.67 -17.81
C SER A 254 -5.58 -8.19 -17.73
N GLU A 255 -6.88 -7.90 -17.64
CA GLU A 255 -7.41 -6.53 -17.60
C GLU A 255 -6.92 -5.78 -16.35
N ARG A 256 -6.34 -4.60 -16.55
CA ARG A 256 -5.84 -3.74 -15.46
C ARG A 256 -6.81 -2.60 -15.21
N ARG A 257 -7.53 -2.64 -14.09
CA ARG A 257 -8.15 -1.42 -13.54
C ARG A 257 -7.13 -0.66 -12.70
N GLN A 258 -7.10 0.66 -12.79
CA GLN A 258 -6.13 1.47 -12.05
C GLN A 258 -6.28 1.25 -10.53
N ASP A 259 -5.14 1.02 -9.88
CA ASP A 259 -4.91 1.09 -8.43
C ASP A 259 -5.71 0.12 -7.55
N SER A 260 -5.81 -1.15 -7.96
CA SER A 260 -6.25 -2.24 -7.06
C SER A 260 -5.09 -3.11 -6.58
N VAL A 261 -5.19 -3.69 -5.39
CA VAL A 261 -4.17 -4.61 -4.86
C VAL A 261 -4.14 -5.92 -5.62
N ASN A 262 -5.24 -6.32 -6.26
CA ASN A 262 -5.23 -7.37 -7.27
C ASN A 262 -4.24 -7.05 -8.40
N VAL A 263 -4.22 -5.79 -8.86
CA VAL A 263 -3.29 -5.32 -9.90
C VAL A 263 -1.87 -5.24 -9.36
N ARG A 264 -1.66 -4.87 -8.09
CA ARG A 264 -0.33 -4.93 -7.46
C ARG A 264 0.18 -6.36 -7.34
N LEU A 265 -0.66 -7.33 -6.96
CA LEU A 265 -0.29 -8.75 -6.93
C LEU A 265 0.04 -9.25 -8.34
N LEU A 266 -0.79 -8.89 -9.32
CA LEU A 266 -0.58 -9.21 -10.72
C LEU A 266 0.74 -8.63 -11.24
N ASP A 267 1.03 -7.36 -10.94
CA ASP A 267 2.27 -6.69 -11.32
C ASP A 267 3.47 -7.32 -10.62
N MET A 268 3.35 -7.65 -9.33
CA MET A 268 4.40 -8.34 -8.57
C MET A 268 4.73 -9.70 -9.20
N LEU A 269 3.71 -10.50 -9.52
CA LEU A 269 3.89 -11.76 -10.23
C LEU A 269 4.44 -11.55 -11.64
N GLY A 270 4.00 -10.52 -12.35
CA GLY A 270 4.51 -10.15 -13.67
C GLY A 270 6.00 -9.82 -13.66
N TRP A 271 6.46 -9.02 -12.70
CA TRP A 271 7.88 -8.72 -12.49
C TRP A 271 8.67 -9.97 -12.14
N PHE A 272 8.15 -10.80 -11.23
CA PHE A 272 8.75 -12.06 -10.86
C PHE A 272 8.92 -12.97 -12.08
N MET A 273 7.84 -13.24 -12.82
CA MET A 273 7.86 -14.12 -13.98
C MET A 273 8.74 -13.57 -15.10
N THR A 274 8.74 -12.26 -15.36
CA THR A 274 9.63 -11.64 -16.37
C THR A 274 11.09 -11.91 -16.04
N SER A 275 11.51 -11.65 -14.79
CA SER A 275 12.89 -11.92 -14.36
C SER A 275 13.22 -13.40 -14.39
N PHE A 276 12.30 -14.25 -13.94
CA PHE A 276 12.50 -15.70 -13.89
C PHE A 276 12.59 -16.31 -15.29
N VAL A 277 11.76 -15.86 -16.24
CA VAL A 277 11.84 -16.24 -17.67
C VAL A 277 13.19 -15.86 -18.24
N ASN A 278 13.69 -14.65 -18.01
CA ASN A 278 15.01 -14.23 -18.51
C ASN A 278 16.13 -15.11 -17.97
N ASN A 279 16.06 -15.48 -16.69
CA ASN A 279 17.00 -16.44 -16.10
C ASN A 279 16.91 -17.82 -16.74
N LEU A 280 15.70 -18.33 -16.95
CA LEU A 280 15.49 -19.63 -17.58
C LEU A 280 15.93 -19.65 -19.05
N VAL A 281 15.77 -18.55 -19.79
CA VAL A 281 16.31 -18.40 -21.15
C VAL A 281 17.84 -18.57 -21.14
N PHE A 282 18.52 -17.90 -20.21
CA PHE A 282 19.97 -18.04 -20.08
C PHE A 282 20.39 -19.46 -19.64
N ILE A 283 19.71 -20.05 -18.66
CA ILE A 283 20.01 -21.41 -18.20
C ILE A 283 19.81 -22.42 -19.33
N ALA A 284 18.76 -22.26 -20.16
CA ALA A 284 18.50 -23.15 -21.30
C ALA A 284 19.63 -23.10 -22.34
N ASP A 285 20.14 -21.91 -22.66
CA ASP A 285 21.18 -21.70 -23.68
C ASP A 285 22.26 -20.67 -23.24
N PRO A 286 23.25 -21.09 -22.43
CA PRO A 286 24.25 -20.19 -21.84
C PRO A 286 25.37 -19.81 -22.83
N LYS A 287 25.02 -19.34 -24.03
CA LYS A 287 25.96 -18.94 -25.09
C LYS A 287 26.42 -17.49 -24.99
N THR A 288 25.63 -16.65 -24.35
CA THR A 288 25.90 -15.21 -24.21
C THR A 288 26.17 -14.87 -22.75
N PRO A 289 27.03 -13.88 -22.45
CA PRO A 289 27.25 -13.44 -21.08
C PRO A 289 25.93 -13.10 -20.38
N TYR A 290 25.77 -13.56 -19.15
CA TYR A 290 24.60 -13.24 -18.33
C TYR A 290 24.72 -11.83 -17.76
N ASN A 291 23.74 -10.98 -18.07
CA ASN A 291 23.64 -9.64 -17.49
C ASN A 291 22.62 -9.68 -16.35
N GLN A 292 23.10 -9.53 -15.13
CA GLN A 292 22.23 -9.49 -13.95
C GLN A 292 21.37 -8.21 -13.97
N ASP A 293 20.05 -8.39 -13.92
CA ASP A 293 19.07 -7.31 -13.73
C ASP A 293 18.46 -7.44 -12.34
N THR A 294 18.53 -6.35 -11.57
CA THR A 294 17.96 -6.24 -10.22
C THR A 294 16.69 -5.36 -10.17
N SER A 295 16.30 -4.76 -11.31
CA SER A 295 15.11 -3.93 -11.38
C SER A 295 13.82 -4.68 -11.01
N PRO A 296 13.63 -5.97 -11.35
CA PRO A 296 12.43 -6.71 -10.94
C PRO A 296 12.35 -6.89 -9.43
N GLN A 297 13.46 -7.13 -8.72
CA GLN A 297 13.49 -7.24 -7.27
C GLN A 297 13.13 -5.92 -6.61
N GLN A 298 13.64 -4.79 -7.14
CA GLN A 298 13.29 -3.47 -6.64
C GLN A 298 11.81 -3.17 -6.86
N ALA A 299 11.26 -3.54 -8.02
CA ALA A 299 9.84 -3.39 -8.33
C ALA A 299 8.98 -4.27 -7.41
N ILE A 300 9.33 -5.55 -7.23
CA ILE A 300 8.66 -6.45 -6.29
C ILE A 300 8.73 -5.89 -4.88
N MET A 301 9.91 -5.44 -4.42
CA MET A 301 10.09 -4.87 -3.08
C MET A 301 9.21 -3.63 -2.88
N TYR A 302 9.13 -2.76 -3.88
CA TYR A 302 8.29 -1.57 -3.84
C TYR A 302 6.80 -1.93 -3.84
N LEU A 303 6.38 -2.83 -4.73
CA LEU A 303 4.99 -3.31 -4.80
C LEU A 303 4.61 -4.06 -3.53
N SER A 304 5.58 -4.74 -2.91
CA SER A 304 5.34 -5.58 -1.75
C SER A 304 5.46 -4.84 -0.42
N ALA A 305 6.19 -3.72 -0.35
CA ALA A 305 6.48 -3.00 0.90
C ALA A 305 5.22 -2.74 1.73
N ASN A 306 4.13 -2.42 1.04
CA ASN A 306 2.85 -2.14 1.66
C ASN A 306 1.86 -3.29 1.56
N TYR A 307 2.07 -4.30 0.69
CA TYR A 307 1.17 -5.41 0.31
C TYR A 307 1.93 -6.71 0.15
N PHE A 308 1.50 -7.87 0.66
CA PHE A 308 2.20 -9.12 0.32
C PHE A 308 3.67 -9.21 0.81
N ASN A 309 4.04 -8.55 1.91
CA ASN A 309 5.46 -8.42 2.34
C ASN A 309 6.20 -9.77 2.35
N LYS A 310 5.60 -10.78 2.98
CA LYS A 310 6.19 -12.11 3.09
C LYS A 310 6.32 -12.78 1.72
N LEU A 311 5.25 -12.82 0.94
CA LEU A 311 5.26 -13.34 -0.43
C LEU A 311 6.29 -12.61 -1.30
N GLY A 312 6.33 -11.28 -1.29
CA GLY A 312 7.29 -10.47 -2.04
C GLY A 312 8.73 -10.76 -1.63
N SER A 313 9.00 -10.87 -0.33
CA SER A 313 10.31 -11.29 0.20
C SER A 313 10.71 -12.68 -0.29
N ASP A 314 9.79 -13.63 -0.31
CA ASP A 314 10.05 -14.98 -0.78
C ASP A 314 10.33 -15.00 -2.30
N LEU A 315 9.55 -14.26 -3.10
CA LEU A 315 9.77 -14.10 -4.55
C LEU A 315 11.12 -13.44 -4.84
N ILE A 316 11.48 -12.38 -4.12
CA ILE A 316 12.80 -11.73 -4.22
C ILE A 316 13.92 -12.71 -3.86
N SER A 317 13.74 -13.51 -2.81
CA SER A 317 14.72 -14.51 -2.38
C SER A 317 14.98 -15.55 -3.48
N ILE A 318 13.94 -16.01 -4.16
CA ILE A 318 14.04 -16.88 -5.34
C ILE A 318 14.82 -16.19 -6.45
N LEU A 319 14.46 -14.96 -6.82
CA LEU A 319 15.16 -14.24 -7.90
C LEU A 319 16.63 -14.01 -7.59
N ASN A 320 16.96 -13.63 -6.36
CA ASN A 320 18.34 -13.43 -5.93
C ASN A 320 19.15 -14.73 -6.00
N PHE A 321 18.58 -15.84 -5.54
CA PHE A 321 19.24 -17.14 -5.62
C PHE A 321 19.50 -17.56 -7.07
N VAL A 322 18.49 -17.45 -7.94
CA VAL A 322 18.62 -17.83 -9.35
C VAL A 322 19.59 -16.91 -10.10
N ASN A 323 19.52 -15.59 -9.89
CA ASN A 323 20.46 -14.64 -10.50
C ASN A 323 21.92 -14.98 -10.14
N ASN A 324 22.19 -15.35 -8.88
CA ASN A 324 23.52 -15.77 -8.45
C ASN A 324 23.97 -17.07 -9.14
N GLN A 325 23.07 -18.03 -9.35
CA GLN A 325 23.43 -19.26 -10.09
C GLN A 325 23.70 -18.96 -11.57
N CYS A 326 22.94 -18.07 -12.20
CA CYS A 326 23.17 -17.64 -13.58
C CYS A 326 24.53 -16.94 -13.75
N ALA A 327 24.89 -16.04 -12.83
CA ALA A 327 26.19 -15.38 -12.84
C ALA A 327 27.36 -16.39 -12.74
N ASN A 328 27.25 -17.36 -11.83
CA ASN A 328 28.24 -18.43 -11.68
C ASN A 328 28.37 -19.30 -12.94
N LEU A 329 27.25 -19.64 -13.60
CA LEU A 329 27.24 -20.38 -14.85
C LEU A 329 27.90 -19.59 -15.98
N SER A 330 27.65 -18.28 -16.07
CA SER A 330 28.28 -17.41 -17.07
C SER A 330 29.79 -17.36 -16.90
N GLU A 331 30.29 -17.14 -15.68
CA GLU A 331 31.73 -17.12 -15.39
C GLU A 331 32.40 -18.46 -15.73
N HIS A 332 31.71 -19.57 -15.47
CA HIS A 332 32.21 -20.90 -15.82
C HIS A 332 32.25 -21.12 -17.34
N ALA A 333 31.20 -20.71 -18.06
CA ALA A 333 31.12 -20.82 -19.51
C ALA A 333 32.22 -20.00 -20.22
N ASP A 334 32.57 -18.83 -19.69
CA ASP A 334 33.65 -17.99 -20.24
C ASP A 334 35.04 -18.63 -20.09
N ARG A 335 35.24 -19.49 -19.08
CA ARG A 335 36.52 -20.17 -18.81
C ARG A 335 36.66 -21.50 -19.54
N VAL A 336 35.56 -22.11 -19.96
CA VAL A 336 35.52 -23.50 -20.45
C VAL A 336 35.05 -23.55 -21.89
N PHE A 337 35.94 -23.96 -22.80
CA PHE A 337 35.62 -24.07 -24.24
C PHE A 337 34.80 -25.32 -24.62
N SER A 338 34.65 -26.28 -23.70
CA SER A 338 33.95 -27.54 -23.97
C SER A 338 32.45 -27.41 -23.72
N LYS A 339 31.65 -27.53 -24.78
CA LYS A 339 30.18 -27.55 -24.71
C LYS A 339 29.65 -28.58 -23.69
N LYS A 340 30.27 -29.76 -23.62
CA LYS A 340 29.85 -30.84 -22.71
C LYS A 340 30.00 -30.43 -21.23
N LEU A 341 31.10 -29.78 -20.87
CA LEU A 341 31.33 -29.34 -19.49
C LEU A 341 30.37 -28.21 -19.10
N ILE A 342 30.03 -27.31 -20.03
CA ILE A 342 29.00 -26.28 -19.82
C ILE A 342 27.64 -26.94 -19.55
N GLU A 343 27.26 -27.97 -20.32
CA GLU A 343 26.01 -28.71 -20.11
C GLU A 343 25.96 -29.41 -18.74
N GLU A 344 27.06 -30.02 -18.30
CA GLU A 344 27.17 -30.66 -16.97
C GLU A 344 27.03 -29.62 -15.84
N TYR A 345 27.69 -28.46 -15.94
CA TYR A 345 27.58 -27.40 -14.96
C TYR A 345 26.19 -26.75 -14.94
N ARG A 346 25.56 -26.57 -16.12
CA ARG A 346 24.16 -26.12 -16.25
C ARG A 346 23.21 -27.06 -15.50
N ASN A 347 23.34 -28.37 -15.67
CA ASN A 347 22.50 -29.34 -14.97
C ASN A 347 22.70 -29.28 -13.45
N THR A 348 23.93 -29.01 -13.00
CA THR A 348 24.24 -28.78 -11.57
C THR A 348 23.55 -27.52 -11.03
N VAL A 349 23.58 -26.42 -11.79
CA VAL A 349 22.87 -25.18 -11.44
C VAL A 349 21.37 -25.41 -11.35
N TRP A 350 20.78 -26.13 -12.32
CA TRP A 350 19.36 -26.45 -12.31
C TRP A 350 18.97 -27.27 -11.08
N SER A 351 19.77 -28.28 -10.71
CA SER A 351 19.54 -29.08 -9.51
C SER A 351 19.56 -28.23 -8.23
N LYS A 352 20.47 -27.24 -8.13
CA LYS A 352 20.49 -26.31 -6.99
C LYS A 352 19.23 -25.44 -6.91
N ILE A 353 18.73 -24.96 -8.05
CA ILE A 353 17.49 -24.18 -8.12
C ILE A 353 16.31 -25.02 -7.68
N SER A 354 16.21 -26.27 -8.18
CA SER A 354 15.20 -27.23 -7.75
C SER A 354 15.22 -27.45 -6.23
N LEU A 355 16.39 -27.73 -5.64
CA LEU A 355 16.54 -27.90 -4.20
C LEU A 355 16.15 -26.64 -3.40
N PHE A 356 16.49 -25.45 -3.90
CA PHE A 356 16.11 -24.19 -3.27
C PHE A 356 14.59 -23.99 -3.27
N CYS A 357 13.92 -24.25 -4.39
CA CYS A 357 12.46 -24.19 -4.49
C CYS A 357 11.77 -25.20 -3.56
N ASN A 358 12.33 -26.40 -3.39
CA ASN A 358 11.81 -27.42 -2.48
C ASN A 358 11.85 -26.98 -1.01
N GLY A 359 12.92 -26.29 -0.59
CA GLY A 359 13.10 -25.83 0.78
C GLY A 359 12.30 -24.58 1.16
N LEU A 360 11.57 -23.96 0.22
CA LEU A 360 10.96 -22.64 0.43
C LEU A 360 9.47 -22.74 0.74
N VAL A 361 9.07 -22.20 1.89
CA VAL A 361 7.66 -22.11 2.28
C VAL A 361 7.14 -20.73 1.89
N LEU A 362 6.41 -20.68 0.77
CA LEU A 362 5.68 -19.47 0.36
C LEU A 362 4.47 -19.26 1.27
N ASP A 363 4.36 -18.13 1.95
CA ASP A 363 3.24 -17.80 2.84
C ASP A 363 2.34 -16.71 2.23
N PHE A 364 1.03 -16.97 2.24
CA PHE A 364 -0.01 -16.14 1.63
C PHE A 364 -0.93 -15.48 2.66
N CYS A 365 -0.75 -15.68 3.96
CA CYS A 365 -1.66 -15.13 4.97
C CYS A 365 -1.71 -13.58 4.94
N ASP A 366 -0.56 -12.91 4.71
CA ASP A 366 -0.44 -11.44 4.64
C ASP A 366 -1.01 -10.82 3.35
N VAL A 367 -1.22 -11.64 2.33
CA VAL A 367 -1.68 -11.18 1.00
C VAL A 367 -3.10 -10.66 1.07
N ASP A 368 -3.84 -11.27 1.97
CA ASP A 368 -5.26 -11.24 2.02
C ASP A 368 -5.74 -9.97 2.76
N LEU A 369 -5.12 -9.63 3.90
CA LEU A 369 -5.38 -8.42 4.68
C LEU A 369 -5.27 -7.16 3.84
N LYS A 370 -4.31 -7.12 2.93
CA LYS A 370 -3.96 -5.89 2.26
C LYS A 370 -4.69 -5.77 0.92
N LEU A 371 -5.08 -6.90 0.32
CA LEU A 371 -6.08 -6.96 -0.74
C LEU A 371 -7.45 -6.41 -0.30
N SER A 372 -7.85 -6.70 0.93
CA SER A 372 -9.10 -6.16 1.49
C SER A 372 -9.11 -4.65 1.59
N ARG A 373 -8.02 -4.06 2.11
CA ARG A 373 -7.84 -2.60 2.25
C ARG A 373 -7.95 -1.88 0.91
N SER A 374 -7.42 -2.46 -0.18
CA SER A 374 -7.55 -1.85 -1.51
C SER A 374 -8.83 -2.16 -2.27
N MET A 375 -9.44 -3.36 -2.15
CA MET A 375 -10.74 -3.61 -2.77
C MET A 375 -11.81 -2.62 -2.28
N LEU A 376 -11.56 -2.04 -1.11
CA LEU A 376 -12.37 -1.03 -0.48
C LEU A 376 -11.84 0.41 -0.70
N GLY A 377 -10.67 0.57 -1.34
CA GLY A 377 -10.12 1.85 -1.79
C GLY A 377 -9.30 2.64 -0.76
N TRP A 378 -8.62 1.97 0.19
CA TRP A 378 -8.17 2.59 1.45
C TRP A 378 -6.66 2.66 1.71
N ASP A 379 -5.82 2.57 0.67
CA ASP A 379 -4.38 2.41 0.83
C ASP A 379 -3.55 3.68 0.59
N LYS A 380 -3.12 4.33 1.69
CA LYS A 380 -1.92 5.17 1.66
C LYS A 380 -1.07 4.89 2.91
N ASP A 381 0.04 4.18 2.73
CA ASP A 381 1.06 4.00 3.77
C ASP A 381 1.59 5.37 4.26
N PRO A 382 1.55 5.68 5.57
CA PRO A 382 2.01 6.95 6.12
C PRO A 382 3.45 7.30 5.75
N ILE A 383 4.35 6.31 5.63
CA ILE A 383 5.73 6.54 5.20
C ILE A 383 5.73 6.98 3.74
N ASN A 384 4.97 6.32 2.87
CA ASN A 384 4.84 6.72 1.47
C ASN A 384 4.18 8.08 1.28
N VAL A 385 3.21 8.47 2.12
CA VAL A 385 2.63 9.82 2.12
C VAL A 385 3.71 10.84 2.45
N SER A 386 4.44 10.63 3.55
CA SER A 386 5.50 11.53 3.98
C SER A 386 6.67 11.57 3.00
N MET A 387 7.03 10.43 2.38
CA MET A 387 8.03 10.36 1.33
C MET A 387 7.61 11.17 0.10
N LYS A 388 6.36 11.02 -0.34
CA LYS A 388 5.80 11.80 -1.46
C LYS A 388 5.86 13.29 -1.17
N GLU A 389 5.48 13.70 0.03
CA GLU A 389 5.56 15.09 0.49
C GLU A 389 7.00 15.61 0.44
N ILE A 390 8.00 14.85 0.92
CA ILE A 390 9.40 15.26 0.82
C ILE A 390 9.91 15.29 -0.63
N GLN A 391 9.41 14.42 -1.51
CA GLN A 391 9.74 14.48 -2.93
C GLN A 391 9.14 15.71 -3.62
N GLU A 392 7.95 16.14 -3.22
CA GLU A 392 7.32 17.38 -3.67
C GLU A 392 8.11 18.60 -3.15
N PHE A 393 8.53 18.59 -1.88
CA PHE A 393 9.40 19.60 -1.30
C PHE A 393 10.73 19.71 -2.05
N LYS A 394 11.40 18.58 -2.31
CA LYS A 394 12.61 18.50 -3.12
C LYS A 394 12.39 19.17 -4.48
N SER A 395 11.29 18.83 -5.15
CA SER A 395 10.95 19.38 -6.47
C SER A 395 10.68 20.88 -6.42
N LEU A 396 10.08 21.40 -5.35
CA LEU A 396 9.87 22.83 -5.14
C LEU A 396 11.19 23.56 -4.95
N VAL A 397 12.05 23.07 -4.06
CA VAL A 397 13.36 23.69 -3.75
C VAL A 397 14.25 23.72 -4.99
N GLU A 398 14.41 22.59 -5.68
CA GLU A 398 15.27 22.49 -6.85
C GLU A 398 14.84 23.41 -7.99
N ARG A 399 13.54 23.74 -8.09
CA ARG A 399 12.99 24.59 -9.16
C ARG A 399 12.92 26.06 -8.81
N GLN A 400 12.52 26.40 -7.59
CA GLN A 400 12.02 27.75 -7.28
C GLN A 400 12.71 28.39 -6.08
N THR A 401 12.90 27.66 -4.98
CA THR A 401 13.25 28.27 -3.69
C THR A 401 14.70 28.00 -3.25
N TYR A 402 15.53 27.35 -4.07
CA TYR A 402 16.92 27.08 -3.69
C TYR A 402 17.73 28.35 -3.37
N ALA A 403 17.42 29.48 -4.01
CA ALA A 403 18.11 30.75 -3.77
C ALA A 403 17.86 31.29 -2.36
N ASP A 404 16.67 31.03 -1.80
CA ASP A 404 16.26 31.51 -0.48
C ASP A 404 17.09 30.85 0.64
N ILE A 405 17.67 29.69 0.38
CA ILE A 405 18.54 28.97 1.31
C ILE A 405 19.91 29.68 1.48
N TYR A 406 20.27 30.62 0.60
CA TYR A 406 21.56 31.30 0.65
C TYR A 406 21.50 32.65 1.37
N VAL A 407 22.44 32.87 2.28
CA VAL A 407 22.73 34.17 2.88
C VAL A 407 24.18 34.52 2.60
N ASN A 408 24.43 35.68 2.00
CA ASN A 408 25.77 36.13 1.62
C ASN A 408 26.54 35.09 0.77
N GLY A 409 25.84 34.45 -0.17
CA GLY A 409 26.40 33.43 -1.07
C GLY A 409 26.73 32.09 -0.39
N LYS A 410 26.34 31.89 0.87
CA LYS A 410 26.54 30.63 1.61
C LYS A 410 25.20 29.99 1.97
N PRO A 411 24.99 28.70 1.69
CA PRO A 411 23.78 27.99 2.07
C PRO A 411 23.68 27.89 3.60
N GLN A 412 22.49 28.11 4.13
CA GLN A 412 22.20 28.12 5.55
C GLN A 412 21.25 26.97 5.91
N GLU A 413 21.71 26.08 6.79
CA GLU A 413 20.97 24.88 7.20
C GLU A 413 19.66 25.22 7.92
N ASN A 414 19.69 26.21 8.81
CA ASN A 414 18.53 26.68 9.55
C ASN A 414 17.41 27.24 8.63
N ILE A 415 17.76 27.85 7.48
CA ILE A 415 16.78 28.31 6.50
C ILE A 415 16.20 27.12 5.74
N ALA A 416 17.05 26.19 5.30
CA ALA A 416 16.59 24.98 4.60
C ALA A 416 15.64 24.15 5.47
N ARG A 417 15.96 24.02 6.76
CA ARG A 417 15.10 23.40 7.79
C ARG A 417 13.79 24.15 7.97
N ALA A 418 13.82 25.48 8.05
CA ALA A 418 12.61 26.29 8.19
C ALA A 418 11.69 26.18 6.96
N LEU A 419 12.26 26.13 5.76
CA LEU A 419 11.50 25.88 4.53
C LEU A 419 10.86 24.50 4.53
N LEU A 420 11.60 23.46 4.93
CA LEU A 420 11.05 22.11 5.06
C LEU A 420 9.90 22.08 6.07
N GLN A 421 10.10 22.66 7.26
CA GLN A 421 9.05 22.75 8.29
C GLN A 421 7.78 23.42 7.77
N THR A 422 7.94 24.50 7.01
CA THR A 422 6.82 25.28 6.45
C THR A 422 6.10 24.50 5.35
N PHE A 423 6.82 23.62 4.64
CA PHE A 423 6.24 22.80 3.58
C PHE A 423 5.47 21.58 4.12
N LEU A 424 5.95 20.97 5.21
CA LEU A 424 5.28 19.83 5.82
C LEU A 424 3.85 20.19 6.22
N THR A 425 2.88 19.43 5.73
CA THR A 425 1.46 19.55 6.06
C THR A 425 1.17 19.12 7.49
N SER A 426 2.04 18.28 8.05
CA SER A 426 1.97 17.78 9.41
C SER A 426 2.58 18.77 10.42
N ARG A 427 2.03 18.77 11.63
CA ARG A 427 2.50 19.69 12.69
C ARG A 427 3.91 19.32 13.09
N SER A 428 4.88 20.18 12.80
CA SER A 428 6.30 19.92 13.03
C SER A 428 6.93 20.94 13.97
N TYR A 429 7.93 20.50 14.73
CA TYR A 429 8.67 21.32 15.68
C TYR A 429 10.17 21.25 15.40
N ARG A 430 10.88 22.36 15.63
CA ARG A 430 12.33 22.46 15.44
C ARG A 430 13.07 22.27 16.75
N GLU A 431 14.29 21.71 16.65
CA GLU A 431 15.25 21.61 17.76
C GLU A 431 14.64 20.94 19.00
N VAL A 432 13.83 19.90 18.77
CA VAL A 432 13.10 19.20 19.83
C VAL A 432 14.10 18.42 20.66
N LEU A 433 14.08 18.62 21.98
CA LEU A 433 14.88 17.82 22.89
C LEU A 433 14.37 16.37 22.88
N VAL A 434 15.17 15.48 22.32
CA VAL A 434 15.00 14.03 22.31
C VAL A 434 16.04 13.41 23.24
N ARG A 435 15.93 12.13 23.61
CA ARG A 435 16.89 11.54 24.57
C ARG A 435 18.35 11.58 24.06
N GLY A 436 18.55 11.52 22.74
CA GLY A 436 19.88 11.60 22.08
C GLY A 436 20.39 13.02 21.78
N GLY A 437 19.68 14.08 22.16
CA GLY A 437 20.09 15.46 21.89
C GLY A 437 18.95 16.35 21.42
N ARG A 438 19.20 17.27 20.48
CA ARG A 438 18.15 18.08 19.85
C ARG A 438 17.99 17.67 18.41
N SER A 439 16.85 17.05 18.07
CA SER A 439 16.56 16.70 16.68
C SER A 439 16.20 17.95 15.88
N ASP A 440 16.56 17.96 14.60
CA ASP A 440 16.29 19.09 13.73
C ASP A 440 14.81 19.36 13.58
N LEU A 441 14.05 18.34 13.18
CA LEU A 441 12.62 18.42 12.94
C LEU A 441 11.95 17.13 13.38
N LEU A 442 10.94 17.27 14.23
CA LEU A 442 10.04 16.19 14.58
C LEU A 442 8.64 16.57 14.10
N SER A 443 8.12 15.83 13.12
CA SER A 443 6.76 16.02 12.63
C SER A 443 5.82 15.02 13.27
N PHE A 444 4.67 15.53 13.70
CA PHE A 444 3.63 14.77 14.35
C PHE A 444 2.50 14.59 13.37
N THR A 445 2.32 13.34 12.98
CA THR A 445 1.12 12.90 12.29
C THR A 445 0.21 12.22 13.28
N LYS A 446 -0.72 11.49 12.69
CA LYS A 446 -1.96 10.96 13.21
C LYS A 446 -1.73 9.54 13.69
N ASN A 447 -0.90 8.87 12.90
CA ASN A 447 -0.51 7.49 13.04
C ASN A 447 0.84 7.40 13.79
N GLY A 448 1.46 8.54 14.12
CA GLY A 448 2.72 8.63 14.82
C GLY A 448 3.57 9.82 14.36
N ARG A 449 4.86 9.78 14.66
CA ARG A 449 5.82 10.86 14.38
C ARG A 449 6.82 10.45 13.31
N PHE A 450 7.31 11.45 12.60
CA PHE A 450 8.38 11.34 11.63
C PHE A 450 9.53 12.23 12.07
N LEU A 451 10.72 11.68 12.04
CA LEU A 451 11.92 12.42 12.39
C LEU A 451 12.64 12.83 11.11
N TYR A 452 12.95 14.11 10.98
CA TYR A 452 13.67 14.68 9.85
C TYR A 452 14.95 15.32 10.34
N GLU A 453 16.07 14.81 9.84
CA GLU A 453 17.38 15.40 10.06
C GLU A 453 17.82 16.15 8.80
N THR A 454 18.29 17.38 8.93
CA THR A 454 18.62 18.23 7.78
C THR A 454 20.09 18.62 7.80
N LYS A 455 20.80 18.42 6.68
CA LYS A 455 22.20 18.85 6.56
C LYS A 455 22.47 19.58 5.26
N ILE A 456 23.31 20.61 5.31
CA ILE A 456 23.97 21.11 4.10
C ILE A 456 25.17 20.20 3.82
N TRP A 457 25.26 19.65 2.60
CA TRP A 457 26.40 18.82 2.21
C TRP A 457 27.72 19.61 2.26
N ARG A 458 28.64 19.16 3.13
CA ARG A 458 29.99 19.72 3.29
C ARG A 458 31.11 18.71 3.05
N GLY A 459 30.76 17.45 2.81
CA GLY A 459 31.69 16.34 2.68
C GLY A 459 31.16 15.09 3.36
N GLN A 460 31.89 13.99 3.19
CA GLN A 460 31.54 12.68 3.75
C GLN A 460 31.52 12.69 5.28
N ASP A 461 32.52 13.28 5.93
CA ASP A 461 32.61 13.30 7.39
C ASP A 461 31.39 13.98 8.03
N TYR A 462 30.93 15.09 7.44
CA TYR A 462 29.74 15.81 7.91
C TYR A 462 28.45 15.03 7.67
N TYR A 463 28.40 14.24 6.59
CA TYR A 463 27.28 13.34 6.31
C TYR A 463 27.21 12.19 7.33
N ILE A 464 28.36 11.58 7.64
CA ILE A 464 28.47 10.51 8.64
C ILE A 464 28.08 11.04 10.02
N GLN A 465 28.60 12.21 10.40
CA GLN A 465 28.23 12.87 11.65
C GLN A 465 26.71 13.03 11.77
N GLY A 466 26.03 13.51 10.72
CA GLY A 466 24.57 13.65 10.77
C GLY A 466 23.83 12.31 10.86
N LEU A 467 24.39 11.21 10.34
CA LEU A 467 23.84 9.86 10.54
C LEU A 467 24.05 9.33 11.96
N GLU A 468 25.16 9.66 12.59
CA GLU A 468 25.44 9.30 13.99
C GLU A 468 24.51 10.07 14.93
N GLU A 469 24.32 11.37 14.70
CA GLU A 469 23.33 12.19 15.40
C GLU A 469 21.91 11.60 15.24
N LEU A 470 21.55 11.24 14.00
CA LEU A 470 20.27 10.62 13.70
C LEU A 470 20.07 9.29 14.41
N GLU A 471 21.14 8.49 14.52
CA GLU A 471 21.13 7.21 15.19
C GLU A 471 20.87 7.35 16.70
N GLU A 472 21.50 8.32 17.34
CA GLU A 472 21.21 8.69 18.73
C GLU A 472 19.76 9.16 18.91
N TYR A 473 19.21 9.92 17.95
CA TYR A 473 17.82 10.38 18.01
C TYR A 473 16.83 9.21 17.87
N ILE A 474 17.10 8.29 16.95
CA ILE A 474 16.28 7.09 16.77
C ILE A 474 16.28 6.25 18.04
N ILE A 475 17.45 5.98 18.63
CA ILE A 475 17.56 5.24 19.90
C ILE A 475 16.79 5.97 21.01
N GLY A 476 16.86 7.30 21.03
CA GLY A 476 16.15 8.11 22.00
C GLY A 476 14.63 8.12 21.85
N GLU A 477 14.14 7.92 20.63
CA GLU A 477 12.74 8.00 20.22
C GLU A 477 12.18 6.64 19.76
N ASP A 478 12.86 5.52 20.05
CA ASP A 478 12.45 4.15 19.69
C ASP A 478 11.26 3.70 20.55
N ASP A 479 10.11 4.30 20.29
CA ASP A 479 8.80 3.85 20.73
C ASP A 479 7.93 3.52 19.52
N GLU A 480 6.78 2.88 19.76
CA GLU A 480 5.85 2.47 18.70
C GLU A 480 5.27 3.62 17.89
N ASN A 481 5.45 4.88 18.34
CA ASN A 481 4.93 6.05 17.66
C ASN A 481 5.89 6.60 16.61
N LEU A 482 7.20 6.31 16.65
CA LEU A 482 8.08 6.72 15.56
C LEU A 482 7.80 5.84 14.33
N LEU A 483 7.23 6.43 13.27
CA LEU A 483 6.81 5.70 12.08
C LEU A 483 7.87 5.67 10.98
N GLY A 484 8.65 6.74 10.87
CA GLY A 484 9.63 6.86 9.79
C GLY A 484 10.66 7.93 10.07
N VAL A 485 11.83 7.75 9.45
CA VAL A 485 12.97 8.65 9.61
C VAL A 485 13.45 9.09 8.25
N PHE A 486 13.69 10.39 8.11
CA PHE A 486 14.13 11.04 6.89
C PHE A 486 15.42 11.81 7.14
N TYR A 487 16.41 11.60 6.28
CA TYR A 487 17.66 12.35 6.28
C TYR A 487 17.74 13.21 5.02
N VAL A 488 17.50 14.51 5.16
CA VAL A 488 17.33 15.45 4.06
C VAL A 488 18.60 16.28 3.87
N ILE A 489 19.28 16.06 2.75
CA ILE A 489 20.59 16.63 2.45
C ILE A 489 20.47 17.64 1.33
N PHE A 490 20.81 18.89 1.62
CA PHE A 490 20.86 19.94 0.61
C PHE A 490 22.27 20.02 0.02
N ASP A 491 22.41 19.71 -1.28
CA ASP A 491 23.68 19.65 -1.99
C ASP A 491 23.96 20.96 -2.75
N PRO A 492 24.90 21.81 -2.29
CA PRO A 492 25.29 23.05 -2.97
C PRO A 492 26.35 22.82 -4.06
N THR A 493 26.72 21.58 -4.37
CA THR A 493 27.75 21.29 -5.38
C THR A 493 27.15 21.25 -6.78
N LYS A 494 27.84 21.84 -7.75
CA LYS A 494 27.43 21.81 -9.18
C LYS A 494 27.42 20.40 -9.77
N SER A 495 28.18 19.49 -9.19
CA SER A 495 28.41 18.13 -9.70
C SER A 495 27.56 17.06 -9.03
N GLY A 496 26.68 17.43 -8.09
CA GLY A 496 25.88 16.47 -7.32
C GLY A 496 26.74 15.51 -6.50
N LYS A 497 27.76 16.02 -5.80
CA LYS A 497 28.71 15.19 -5.04
C LYS A 497 28.01 14.35 -3.97
N ALA A 498 26.96 14.88 -3.33
CA ALA A 498 26.19 14.11 -2.34
C ALA A 498 25.55 12.89 -2.99
N LYS A 499 24.91 13.08 -4.16
CA LYS A 499 24.27 11.99 -4.92
C LYS A 499 25.26 10.92 -5.38
N LYS A 500 26.49 11.30 -5.73
CA LYS A 500 27.55 10.34 -6.12
C LYS A 500 28.09 9.56 -4.93
N HIS A 501 28.09 10.17 -3.75
CA HIS A 501 28.54 9.53 -2.52
C HIS A 501 27.48 8.56 -1.97
N ILE A 502 26.21 8.94 -2.11
CA ILE A 502 25.07 8.19 -1.62
C ILE A 502 24.53 7.35 -2.78
N ASN A 503 25.09 6.16 -2.98
CA ASN A 503 24.50 5.14 -3.85
C ASN A 503 23.20 4.63 -3.20
N SER A 504 22.11 5.40 -3.28
CA SER A 504 20.73 5.00 -2.92
C SER A 504 20.65 4.01 -1.73
N TYR A 505 21.14 4.40 -0.56
CA TYR A 505 21.06 3.54 0.63
C TYR A 505 19.95 3.99 1.56
N ILE A 506 19.08 3.02 1.87
CA ILE A 506 18.37 2.94 3.13
C ILE A 506 19.43 2.50 4.16
N LYS A 507 19.82 3.38 5.10
CA LYS A 507 20.58 2.95 6.28
C LYS A 507 19.56 2.43 7.28
N THR A 508 19.73 1.20 7.76
CA THR A 508 18.90 0.70 8.86
C THR A 508 19.56 1.06 10.18
N VAL A 509 18.81 1.69 11.08
CA VAL A 509 19.22 1.95 12.46
C VAL A 509 18.16 1.34 13.37
N GLY A 510 18.56 0.33 14.16
CA GLY A 510 17.60 -0.49 14.91
C GLY A 510 16.59 -1.15 13.97
N ARG A 511 15.29 -0.91 14.21
CA ARG A 511 14.18 -1.38 13.35
C ARG A 511 13.79 -0.40 12.24
N TYR A 512 14.40 0.78 12.19
CA TYR A 512 13.98 1.86 11.30
C TYR A 512 14.84 1.95 10.04
N HIS A 513 14.16 2.14 8.91
CA HIS A 513 14.78 2.49 7.64
C HIS A 513 14.92 4.01 7.54
N VAL A 514 16.15 4.51 7.48
CA VAL A 514 16.43 5.92 7.25
C VAL A 514 16.31 6.21 5.76
N ASN A 515 15.31 7.02 5.42
CA ASN A 515 15.04 7.48 4.08
C ASN A 515 15.92 8.69 3.76
N VAL A 516 16.94 8.52 2.92
CA VAL A 516 17.86 9.62 2.58
C VAL A 516 17.36 10.34 1.33
N ILE A 517 17.07 11.65 1.44
CA ILE A 517 16.66 12.51 0.32
C ILE A 517 17.70 13.57 0.07
N ILE A 518 18.16 13.67 -1.18
CA ILE A 518 19.15 14.67 -1.60
C ILE A 518 18.45 15.75 -2.43
N ILE A 519 18.61 17.01 -2.07
CA ILE A 519 18.01 18.18 -2.73
C ILE A 519 19.12 19.05 -3.31
N HIS A 520 19.15 19.23 -4.63
CA HIS A 520 20.16 20.04 -5.30
C HIS A 520 19.86 21.54 -5.20
N ILE A 521 20.64 22.26 -4.41
CA ILE A 521 20.45 23.71 -4.19
C ILE A 521 21.42 24.57 -5.02
N LYS A 522 22.01 23.99 -6.06
CA LYS A 522 22.81 24.71 -7.06
C LYS A 522 22.54 24.15 -8.45
N PRO A 523 21.31 24.33 -8.97
CA PRO A 523 20.93 23.77 -10.25
C PRO A 523 21.86 24.28 -11.37
N GLN A 524 22.10 23.44 -12.37
CA GLN A 524 22.83 23.87 -13.55
C GLN A 524 21.99 24.93 -14.26
N VAL A 525 22.52 26.14 -14.37
CA VAL A 525 21.91 27.18 -15.22
C VAL A 525 21.87 26.58 -16.63
N PRO A 526 20.69 26.42 -17.25
CA PRO A 526 20.60 25.95 -18.63
C PRO A 526 21.52 26.84 -19.44
N SER A 527 22.54 26.25 -20.08
CA SER A 527 23.42 27.04 -20.92
C SER A 527 22.52 27.72 -21.95
N LYS A 528 22.52 29.04 -21.97
CA LYS A 528 22.07 29.78 -23.15
C LYS A 528 23.03 29.35 -24.26
N LYS A 529 22.77 28.22 -24.92
CA LYS A 529 23.36 27.94 -26.23
C LYS A 529 23.04 29.19 -27.04
N GLY A 530 24.09 29.94 -27.36
CA GLY A 530 23.97 31.21 -28.03
C GLY A 530 23.06 31.06 -29.23
N LYS A 531 22.10 31.98 -29.37
CA LYS A 531 21.33 32.16 -30.60
C LYS A 531 22.19 32.76 -31.73
N ASP A 532 23.51 32.78 -31.59
CA ASP A 532 24.46 33.42 -32.51
C ASP A 532 25.06 32.43 -33.54
N SER A 533 24.36 31.33 -33.83
CA SER A 533 24.73 30.42 -34.92
C SER A 533 23.52 29.91 -35.71
N LEU A 534 22.70 30.84 -36.19
CA LEU A 534 21.80 30.66 -37.32
C LEU A 534 21.98 31.81 -38.32
#